data_AF-A0A9P5L149-F1
#
_entry.id   AF-A0A9P5L149-F1
#
_cell.length_a   1.000
_cell.length_b   1.000
_cell.length_c   1.000
_cell.angle_alpha   90.00
_cell.angle_beta   90.00
_cell.angle_gamma   90.00
#
_symmetry.space_group_name_H-M   'P 1'
#
loop_
_entity.id
_entity.type
_entity.pdbx_description
1 polymer ?
#
loop_
_entity_poly.entity_id
_entity_poly.type
_entity_poly.pdbx_seq_one_letter_code
_entity_poly.pdbx_strand_id
1 'polypeptide(L)'
;MYDLVLTVVFVPQTDDAVSMEWLYSIVNQTPEYAISSRGHEMEWKVAKDNVMYIRIDGDIVFLEDNAIPTIVKTKLDNPSTLMVSANVINEAALASLHSHPGTALPYLPELYDVKQPSRSKSQLKHDWRASSLPSWQGPQNFEVRKDFEPPFEGHRWLLPRDAGSGRDPIARSVYTDTGPTLHDWTVGAQQHYSFLHHLEHNDLGRYKFPMWVDPTEPTSENFGCFWGNDAVDVHSILRNHKGASHNWHMADGSRPHVIIDGKGLASHYSARQGAAGLDATDLLTRYRAYAQEKVCLQTE
;
A
#
# COMPACT_ATOMS: atom_id res chain seq x y z
N MET A 1 -1.06 34.86 -3.76
CA MET A 1 -0.25 33.87 -3.01
C MET A 1 -1.20 33.36 -1.93
N TYR A 2 -1.85 32.21 -2.16
CA TYR A 2 -2.61 31.57 -1.10
C TYR A 2 -1.57 30.83 -0.26
N ASP A 3 -1.43 31.20 1.00
CA ASP A 3 -0.64 30.42 1.95
C ASP A 3 -1.35 29.08 2.09
N LEU A 4 -0.82 28.06 1.41
CA LEU A 4 -1.22 26.68 1.60
C LEU A 4 -0.70 26.28 2.98
N VAL A 5 -1.53 26.48 4.01
CA VAL A 5 -1.24 25.96 5.34
C VAL A 5 -1.46 24.45 5.27
N LEU A 6 -0.37 23.71 5.09
CA LEU A 6 -0.35 22.26 5.19
C LEU A 6 -0.11 21.92 6.67
N THR A 7 -1.09 21.27 7.28
CA THR A 7 -0.95 20.68 8.62
C THR A 7 -1.10 19.18 8.46
N VAL A 8 -0.25 18.41 9.12
CA VAL A 8 -0.36 16.94 9.19
C VAL A 8 -0.95 16.59 10.55
N VAL A 9 -2.09 15.91 10.54
CA VAL A 9 -2.76 15.47 11.76
C VAL A 9 -2.63 13.95 11.85
N PHE A 10 -2.00 13.49 12.92
CA PHE A 10 -1.88 12.07 13.23
C PHE A 10 -3.10 11.64 14.04
N VAL A 11 -3.75 10.57 13.58
CA VAL A 11 -4.91 9.96 14.24
C VAL A 11 -4.50 8.60 14.81
N PRO A 12 -4.05 8.52 16.07
CA PRO A 12 -3.61 7.27 16.65
C PRO A 12 -4.79 6.32 16.86
N GLN A 13 -4.62 5.07 16.41
CA GLN A 13 -5.58 3.97 16.66
C GLN A 13 -5.08 2.97 17.71
N THR A 14 -4.13 3.41 18.55
CA THR A 14 -3.52 2.60 19.61
C THR A 14 -3.30 3.44 20.85
N ASP A 15 -3.37 2.79 22.01
CA ASP A 15 -3.00 3.35 23.31
C ASP A 15 -1.66 2.76 23.81
N ASP A 16 -0.93 2.03 22.96
CA ASP A 16 0.37 1.46 23.31
C ASP A 16 1.38 2.57 23.68
N ALA A 17 1.94 2.49 24.88
CA ALA A 17 2.77 3.55 25.44
C ALA A 17 4.03 3.81 24.61
N VAL A 18 4.66 2.77 24.07
CA VAL A 18 5.89 2.88 23.28
C VAL A 18 5.60 3.55 21.94
N SER A 19 4.52 3.14 21.27
CA SER A 19 4.07 3.72 20.00
C SER A 19 3.69 5.20 20.17
N MET A 20 3.01 5.54 21.27
CA MET A 20 2.63 6.91 21.58
C MET A 20 3.85 7.78 21.93
N GLU A 21 4.81 7.27 22.71
CA GLU A 21 6.06 7.99 23.00
C GLU A 21 6.84 8.30 21.73
N TRP A 22 6.94 7.33 20.81
CA TRP A 22 7.52 7.54 19.49
C TRP A 22 6.77 8.61 18.69
N LEU A 23 5.43 8.56 18.64
CA LEU A 23 4.62 9.55 17.92
C LEU A 23 4.82 10.96 18.50
N TYR A 24 4.78 11.11 19.82
CA TYR A 24 5.04 12.40 20.48
C TYR A 24 6.45 12.92 20.14
N SER A 25 7.45 12.04 20.07
CA SER A 25 8.81 12.44 19.74
C SER A 25 8.91 13.10 18.37
N ILE A 26 8.11 12.66 17.39
CA ILE A 26 8.10 13.22 16.03
C ILE A 26 7.29 14.51 15.97
N VAL A 27 6.08 14.49 16.52
CA VAL A 27 5.16 15.64 16.48
C VAL A 27 5.75 16.85 17.20
N ASN A 28 6.39 16.64 18.36
CA ASN A 28 6.99 17.74 19.13
C ASN A 28 8.19 18.41 18.42
N GLN A 29 8.76 17.77 17.40
CA GLN A 29 9.87 18.32 16.63
C GLN A 29 9.42 19.10 15.39
N THR A 30 8.16 18.98 14.97
CA THR A 30 7.66 19.55 13.70
C THR A 30 6.43 20.42 13.96
N PRO A 31 6.53 21.77 13.85
CA PRO A 31 5.43 22.69 14.16
C PRO A 31 4.14 22.46 13.37
N GLU A 32 4.24 21.95 12.15
CA GLU A 32 3.13 21.64 11.26
C GLU A 32 2.43 20.32 11.60
N TYR A 33 2.97 19.53 12.53
CA TYR A 33 2.41 18.25 12.93
C TYR A 33 1.57 18.40 14.20
N ALA A 34 0.43 17.71 14.24
CA ALA A 34 -0.46 17.66 15.38
C ALA A 34 -0.98 16.24 15.61
N ILE A 35 -1.48 15.97 16.81
CA ILE A 35 -2.18 14.71 17.15
C ILE A 35 -3.64 15.04 17.38
N SER A 36 -4.55 14.26 16.79
CA SER A 36 -5.99 14.43 17.00
C SER A 36 -6.35 14.16 18.47
N SER A 37 -7.23 14.98 19.05
CA SER A 37 -7.78 14.75 20.38
C SER A 37 -8.54 13.41 20.46
N ARG A 38 -8.45 12.69 21.59
CA ARG A 38 -9.25 11.46 21.84
C ARG A 38 -10.74 11.69 21.56
N GLY A 39 -11.39 10.77 20.84
CA GLY A 39 -12.78 10.91 20.41
C GLY A 39 -13.02 11.86 19.22
N HIS A 40 -11.99 12.57 18.76
CA HIS A 40 -11.93 13.24 17.45
C HIS A 40 -11.20 12.38 16.40
N GLU A 41 -11.03 11.08 16.69
CA GLU A 41 -10.45 10.05 15.81
C GLU A 41 -11.12 9.95 14.43
N MET A 42 -12.21 10.69 14.25
CA MET A 42 -13.01 10.77 13.04
C MET A 42 -13.21 12.25 12.73
N GLU A 43 -12.14 12.85 12.18
CA GLU A 43 -12.01 14.25 11.72
C GLU A 43 -13.22 14.75 10.91
N TRP A 44 -13.97 13.81 10.33
CA TRP A 44 -15.16 14.00 9.54
C TRP A 44 -16.26 14.84 10.20
N LYS A 45 -16.41 14.81 11.53
CA LYS A 45 -17.41 15.64 12.25
C LYS A 45 -16.97 17.08 12.51
N VAL A 46 -15.67 17.35 12.38
CA VAL A 46 -15.06 18.66 12.59
C VAL A 46 -14.44 19.21 11.29
N ALA A 47 -14.66 18.50 10.18
CA ALA A 47 -14.22 18.91 8.87
C ALA A 47 -14.84 20.27 8.53
N LYS A 48 -14.01 21.17 7.99
CA LYS A 48 -14.43 22.52 7.64
C LYS A 48 -14.81 22.57 6.18
N ASP A 49 -15.89 23.28 5.90
CA ASP A 49 -16.30 23.51 4.52
C ASP A 49 -15.20 24.22 3.72
N ASN A 50 -15.08 23.86 2.44
CA ASN A 50 -14.09 24.41 1.51
C ASN A 50 -12.62 24.16 1.92
N VAL A 51 -12.36 23.22 2.83
CA VAL A 51 -11.02 22.71 3.13
C VAL A 51 -10.87 21.35 2.45
N MET A 52 -9.75 21.14 1.76
CA MET A 52 -9.42 19.85 1.15
C MET A 52 -8.64 19.00 2.15
N TYR A 53 -9.04 17.74 2.27
CA TYR A 53 -8.42 16.77 3.16
C TYR A 53 -7.78 15.66 2.33
N ILE A 54 -6.61 15.22 2.77
CA ILE A 54 -5.90 14.07 2.22
C ILE A 54 -5.77 13.05 3.34
N ARG A 55 -6.37 11.88 3.16
CA ARG A 55 -6.24 10.73 4.08
C ARG A 55 -5.08 9.87 3.62
N ILE A 56 -4.19 9.49 4.54
CA ILE A 56 -3.09 8.53 4.30
C ILE A 56 -3.09 7.56 5.48
N ASP A 57 -3.19 6.26 5.20
CA ASP A 57 -3.13 5.23 6.24
C ASP A 57 -1.72 5.00 6.77
N GLY A 58 -1.64 4.55 8.02
CA GLY A 58 -0.40 4.51 8.80
C GLY A 58 0.65 3.50 8.31
N ASP A 59 0.27 2.58 7.43
CA ASP A 59 1.11 1.55 6.83
C ASP A 59 1.28 1.74 5.32
N ILE A 60 1.07 2.96 4.82
CA ILE A 60 1.63 3.39 3.53
C ILE A 60 3.16 3.50 3.67
N VAL A 61 3.88 2.62 2.96
CA VAL A 61 5.35 2.46 3.08
C VAL A 61 6.13 3.09 1.92
N PHE A 62 5.43 3.59 0.92
CA PHE A 62 6.01 4.33 -0.20
C PHE A 62 5.00 5.31 -0.80
N LEU A 63 5.48 6.49 -1.18
CA LEU A 63 4.75 7.53 -1.90
C LEU A 63 5.66 8.10 -2.99
N GLU A 64 5.19 8.13 -4.24
CA GLU A 64 5.86 8.86 -5.32
C GLU A 64 5.65 10.38 -5.12
N ASP A 65 6.65 11.19 -5.44
CA ASP A 65 6.63 12.65 -5.25
C ASP A 65 5.39 13.34 -5.84
N ASN A 66 4.86 12.80 -6.95
CA ASN A 66 3.71 13.35 -7.64
C ASN A 66 2.36 12.80 -7.15
N ALA A 67 2.32 11.82 -6.24
CA ALA A 67 1.08 11.15 -5.84
C ALA A 67 0.08 12.10 -5.18
N ILE A 68 0.53 12.95 -4.24
CA ILE A 68 -0.34 13.97 -3.63
C ILE A 68 -0.76 15.04 -4.66
N PRO A 69 0.15 15.68 -5.41
CA PRO A 69 -0.25 16.67 -6.41
C PRO A 69 -1.26 16.17 -7.44
N THR A 70 -1.15 14.91 -7.91
CA THR A 70 -2.06 14.40 -8.93
C THR A 70 -3.46 14.17 -8.40
N ILE A 71 -3.63 13.56 -7.21
CA ILE A 71 -4.97 13.35 -6.62
C ILE A 71 -5.65 14.69 -6.30
N VAL A 72 -4.89 15.67 -5.80
CA VAL A 72 -5.39 17.03 -5.52
C VAL A 72 -5.84 17.70 -6.81
N LYS A 73 -5.01 17.67 -7.85
CA LYS A 73 -5.35 18.25 -9.15
C LYS A 73 -6.60 17.59 -9.74
N THR A 74 -6.71 16.28 -9.67
CA THR A 74 -7.88 15.54 -10.16
C THR A 74 -9.15 15.89 -9.36
N LYS A 75 -9.07 16.06 -8.04
CA LYS A 75 -10.23 16.49 -7.23
C LYS A 75 -10.64 17.93 -7.53
N LEU A 76 -9.68 18.82 -7.77
CA LEU A 76 -9.96 20.21 -8.19
C LEU A 76 -10.63 20.28 -9.56
N ASP A 77 -10.20 19.44 -10.50
CA ASP A 77 -10.76 19.38 -11.86
C ASP A 77 -12.11 18.65 -11.92
N ASN A 78 -12.43 17.84 -10.91
CA ASN A 78 -13.67 17.07 -10.80
C ASN A 78 -14.37 17.34 -9.46
N PRO A 79 -14.84 18.58 -9.22
CA PRO A 79 -15.33 18.99 -7.90
C PRO A 79 -16.57 18.21 -7.44
N SER A 80 -17.36 17.65 -8.37
CA SER A 80 -18.57 16.87 -8.09
C SER A 80 -18.32 15.42 -7.69
N THR A 81 -17.09 14.92 -7.79
CA THR A 81 -16.73 13.59 -7.28
C THR A 81 -16.84 13.60 -5.76
N LEU A 82 -17.22 12.50 -5.13
CA LEU A 82 -17.18 12.39 -3.68
C LEU A 82 -15.71 12.37 -3.20
N MET A 83 -14.88 11.56 -3.84
CA MET A 83 -13.48 11.34 -3.45
C MET A 83 -12.63 10.99 -4.69
N VAL A 84 -11.34 11.34 -4.61
CA VAL A 84 -10.31 10.83 -5.51
C VAL A 84 -9.38 9.92 -4.71
N SER A 85 -9.36 8.63 -5.04
CA SER A 85 -8.44 7.63 -4.49
C SER A 85 -7.13 7.63 -5.28
N ALA A 86 -6.01 7.38 -4.62
CA ALA A 86 -4.69 7.28 -5.26
C ALA A 86 -4.47 5.90 -5.91
N ASN A 87 -3.43 5.79 -6.74
CA ASN A 87 -2.98 4.52 -7.28
C ASN A 87 -2.16 3.74 -6.24
N VAL A 88 -2.84 2.94 -5.43
CA VAL A 88 -2.26 2.19 -4.31
C VAL A 88 -1.96 0.74 -4.72
N ILE A 89 -0.71 0.35 -4.60
CA ILE A 89 -0.25 -1.04 -4.77
C ILE A 89 -0.66 -1.85 -3.53
N ASN A 90 -1.03 -3.12 -3.75
CA ASN A 90 -1.50 -4.04 -2.70
C ASN A 90 -2.82 -3.62 -2.04
N GLU A 91 -3.76 -3.08 -2.82
CA GLU A 91 -5.06 -2.66 -2.27
C GLU A 91 -6.25 -2.77 -3.25
N ALA A 92 -7.40 -3.22 -2.72
CA ALA A 92 -8.72 -3.19 -3.36
C ALA A 92 -8.74 -3.56 -4.87
N ALA A 93 -9.48 -2.80 -5.69
CA ALA A 93 -9.55 -2.99 -7.15
C ALA A 93 -8.18 -3.02 -7.84
N LEU A 94 -7.21 -2.28 -7.29
CA LEU A 94 -5.87 -2.13 -7.85
C LEU A 94 -5.00 -3.35 -7.62
N ALA A 95 -5.30 -4.18 -6.61
CA ALA A 95 -4.63 -5.47 -6.45
C ALA A 95 -4.85 -6.36 -7.68
N SER A 96 -6.05 -6.36 -8.26
CA SER A 96 -6.33 -7.08 -9.51
C SER A 96 -5.62 -6.42 -10.71
N LEU A 97 -5.71 -5.09 -10.82
CA LEU A 97 -5.07 -4.35 -11.91
C LEU A 97 -3.56 -4.58 -11.93
N HIS A 98 -2.87 -4.41 -10.81
CA HIS A 98 -1.41 -4.58 -10.72
C HIS A 98 -0.94 -6.04 -10.80
N SER A 99 -1.87 -7.00 -10.83
CA SER A 99 -1.58 -8.42 -10.97
C SER A 99 -1.44 -8.88 -12.43
N HIS A 100 -1.56 -7.98 -13.41
CA HIS A 100 -1.48 -8.35 -14.82
C HIS A 100 -0.06 -8.79 -15.24
N PRO A 101 0.06 -9.62 -16.31
CA PRO A 101 1.35 -10.03 -16.86
C PRO A 101 2.24 -8.83 -17.20
N GLY A 102 3.51 -8.91 -16.82
CA GLY A 102 4.49 -7.84 -17.05
C GLY A 102 4.57 -6.78 -15.94
N THR A 103 3.61 -6.74 -15.00
CA THR A 103 3.69 -5.94 -13.76
C THR A 103 3.83 -6.85 -12.54
N ALA A 104 3.11 -7.97 -12.50
CA ALA A 104 3.37 -9.02 -11.52
C ALA A 104 4.50 -9.93 -12.01
N LEU A 105 5.61 -9.94 -11.27
CA LEU A 105 6.72 -10.84 -11.50
C LEU A 105 6.54 -12.12 -10.65
N PRO A 106 6.98 -13.29 -11.12
CA PRO A 106 6.70 -14.59 -10.48
C PRO A 106 7.60 -14.86 -9.26
N TYR A 107 7.69 -13.90 -8.34
CA TYR A 107 8.42 -14.08 -7.08
C TYR A 107 7.79 -15.20 -6.23
N LEU A 108 8.65 -16.03 -5.63
CA LEU A 108 8.27 -17.18 -4.80
C LEU A 108 8.98 -17.13 -3.45
N PRO A 109 8.37 -17.63 -2.35
CA PRO A 109 8.97 -17.58 -1.03
C PRO A 109 10.21 -18.46 -0.94
N GLU A 110 11.26 -17.95 -0.29
CA GLU A 110 12.43 -18.74 0.10
C GLU A 110 12.01 -19.79 1.14
N LEU A 111 12.20 -21.07 0.82
CA LEU A 111 11.65 -22.18 1.61
C LEU A 111 12.57 -22.64 2.74
N TYR A 112 13.86 -22.33 2.66
CA TYR A 112 14.87 -22.80 3.60
C TYR A 112 15.78 -21.65 4.00
N ASP A 113 16.12 -21.58 5.29
CA ASP A 113 17.14 -20.65 5.78
C ASP A 113 18.52 -21.10 5.28
N VAL A 114 18.91 -20.60 4.11
CA VAL A 114 20.24 -20.83 3.54
C VAL A 114 21.16 -19.74 4.07
N LYS A 115 22.18 -20.15 4.85
CA LYS A 115 23.28 -19.25 5.24
C LYS A 115 23.98 -18.71 4.00
N GLN A 116 23.58 -17.50 3.58
CA GLN A 116 24.16 -16.78 2.44
C GLN A 116 25.69 -16.66 2.60
N PRO A 117 26.50 -17.05 1.61
CA PRO A 117 27.91 -16.74 1.63
C PRO A 117 28.14 -15.23 1.42
N SER A 118 28.88 -14.60 2.33
CA SER A 118 29.60 -13.31 2.16
C SER A 118 28.83 -11.98 2.07
N ARG A 119 27.55 -11.89 2.47
CA ARG A 119 26.94 -10.59 2.81
C ARG A 119 26.88 -10.43 4.32
N SER A 120 27.59 -9.44 4.84
CA SER A 120 27.48 -9.05 6.25
C SER A 120 26.04 -8.62 6.56
N LYS A 121 25.58 -8.83 7.80
CA LYS A 121 24.25 -8.38 8.25
C LYS A 121 24.01 -6.89 7.98
N SER A 122 25.06 -6.06 7.99
CA SER A 122 24.98 -4.64 7.62
C SER A 122 24.69 -4.44 6.13
N GLN A 123 25.33 -5.19 5.23
CA GLN A 123 25.05 -5.10 3.79
C GLN A 123 23.62 -5.50 3.43
N LEU A 124 23.05 -6.50 4.11
CA LEU A 124 21.64 -6.89 3.91
C LEU A 124 20.66 -5.84 4.45
N LYS A 125 20.99 -5.18 5.57
CA LYS A 125 20.17 -4.12 6.16
C LYS A 125 20.05 -2.87 5.28
N HIS A 126 20.96 -2.68 4.34
CA HIS A 126 20.97 -1.50 3.45
C HIS A 126 20.58 -1.84 2.00
N ASP A 127 20.22 -3.09 1.70
CA ASP A 127 19.88 -3.47 0.33
C ASP A 127 18.38 -3.72 0.16
N TRP A 128 17.71 -2.73 -0.43
CA TRP A 128 16.29 -2.81 -0.79
C TRP A 128 16.04 -3.47 -2.14
N ARG A 129 17.07 -3.57 -2.99
CA ARG A 129 16.97 -4.02 -4.38
C ARG A 129 16.51 -5.46 -4.43
N ALA A 130 15.44 -5.71 -5.18
CA ALA A 130 14.90 -7.05 -5.37
C ALA A 130 15.68 -7.82 -6.45
N SER A 131 16.39 -7.10 -7.35
CA SER A 131 17.19 -7.72 -8.41
C SER A 131 18.50 -8.34 -7.91
N SER A 132 19.02 -7.88 -6.76
CA SER A 132 20.30 -8.36 -6.19
C SER A 132 20.18 -9.73 -5.51
N LEU A 133 18.95 -10.24 -5.42
CA LEU A 133 18.64 -11.52 -4.79
C LEU A 133 19.05 -12.70 -5.67
N PRO A 134 19.44 -13.83 -5.04
CA PRO A 134 19.67 -15.05 -5.80
C PRO A 134 18.37 -15.52 -6.45
N SER A 135 18.49 -16.29 -7.52
CA SER A 135 17.33 -16.93 -8.11
C SER A 135 16.68 -17.91 -7.13
N TRP A 136 15.36 -18.03 -7.19
CA TRP A 136 14.61 -18.99 -6.38
C TRP A 136 15.06 -20.42 -6.65
N GLN A 137 15.17 -21.20 -5.57
CA GLN A 137 15.45 -22.63 -5.61
C GLN A 137 14.42 -23.35 -4.77
N GLY A 138 13.79 -24.38 -5.34
CA GLY A 138 12.83 -25.20 -4.65
C GLY A 138 12.29 -26.31 -5.55
N PRO A 139 11.37 -27.14 -5.02
CA PRO A 139 10.78 -28.25 -5.76
C PRO A 139 10.06 -27.75 -7.02
N GLN A 140 10.19 -28.47 -8.14
CA GLN A 140 9.49 -28.12 -9.39
C GLN A 140 7.95 -28.16 -9.24
N ASN A 141 7.43 -28.92 -8.29
CA ASN A 141 5.99 -29.02 -7.99
C ASN A 141 5.57 -28.15 -6.80
N PHE A 142 6.40 -27.18 -6.39
CA PHE A 142 6.02 -26.24 -5.34
C PHE A 142 4.88 -25.34 -5.81
N GLU A 143 3.89 -25.16 -4.94
CA GLU A 143 2.74 -24.30 -5.15
C GLU A 143 2.40 -23.60 -3.84
N VAL A 144 2.08 -22.30 -3.92
CA VAL A 144 1.52 -21.56 -2.79
C VAL A 144 0.03 -21.86 -2.69
N ARG A 145 -0.39 -22.33 -1.51
CA ARG A 145 -1.78 -22.67 -1.19
C ARG A 145 -2.38 -21.61 -0.27
N LYS A 146 -3.70 -21.61 -0.15
CA LYS A 146 -4.46 -20.67 0.70
C LYS A 146 -4.03 -20.68 2.18
N ASP A 147 -3.52 -21.81 2.66
CA ASP A 147 -3.06 -22.04 4.04
C ASP A 147 -1.52 -22.02 4.15
N PHE A 148 -0.85 -21.38 3.20
CA PHE A 148 0.61 -21.29 3.24
C PHE A 148 1.08 -20.40 4.39
N GLU A 149 1.80 -21.01 5.32
CA GLU A 149 2.44 -20.34 6.45
C GLU A 149 3.83 -19.82 6.06
N PRO A 150 4.28 -18.69 6.65
CA PRO A 150 5.64 -18.21 6.48
C PRO A 150 6.70 -19.29 6.76
N PRO A 151 7.64 -19.56 5.84
CA PRO A 151 8.64 -20.61 6.02
C PRO A 151 9.55 -20.39 7.24
N PHE A 152 9.97 -19.14 7.47
CA PHE A 152 10.78 -18.70 8.61
C PHE A 152 10.79 -17.16 8.69
N GLU A 153 11.22 -16.63 9.82
CA GLU A 153 11.33 -15.18 10.05
C GLU A 153 12.42 -14.52 9.20
N GLY A 154 12.06 -13.42 8.54
CA GLY A 154 12.93 -12.69 7.61
C GLY A 154 13.16 -13.41 6.29
N HIS A 155 12.30 -14.36 5.91
CA HIS A 155 12.39 -15.02 4.62
C HIS A 155 12.17 -14.02 3.46
N ARG A 156 12.77 -14.34 2.32
CA ARG A 156 12.74 -13.49 1.14
C ARG A 156 11.77 -14.05 0.12
N TRP A 157 11.43 -13.24 -0.86
CA TRP A 157 10.79 -13.71 -2.07
C TRP A 157 11.76 -13.57 -3.22
N LEU A 158 11.98 -14.67 -3.94
CA LEU A 158 13.05 -14.81 -4.92
C LEU A 158 12.45 -15.04 -6.31
N LEU A 159 13.09 -14.49 -7.34
CA LEU A 159 12.65 -14.67 -8.73
C LEU A 159 13.21 -16.00 -9.27
N PRO A 160 12.38 -16.92 -9.82
CA PRO A 160 12.87 -18.16 -10.42
C PRO A 160 13.67 -17.89 -11.71
N ARG A 161 14.62 -18.78 -12.05
CA ARG A 161 15.39 -18.70 -13.30
C ARG A 161 14.55 -18.96 -14.53
N ASP A 162 13.65 -19.93 -14.42
CA ASP A 162 12.77 -20.32 -15.51
C ASP A 162 11.44 -19.57 -15.34
N ALA A 163 11.04 -18.84 -16.39
CA ALA A 163 9.71 -18.25 -16.48
C ALA A 163 8.68 -19.36 -16.75
N GLY A 164 8.37 -20.14 -15.71
CA GLY A 164 7.59 -21.37 -15.79
C GLY A 164 6.29 -21.34 -15.00
N SER A 165 5.20 -21.04 -15.72
CA SER A 165 3.81 -21.48 -15.51
C SER A 165 3.20 -21.41 -14.10
N GLY A 166 2.43 -20.36 -13.80
CA GLY A 166 1.23 -20.42 -12.93
C GLY A 166 1.39 -20.98 -11.52
N ARG A 167 2.61 -20.92 -10.96
CA ARG A 167 2.95 -21.39 -9.60
C ARG A 167 2.97 -20.24 -8.60
N ASP A 168 3.14 -19.02 -9.09
CA ASP A 168 3.17 -17.84 -8.24
C ASP A 168 1.78 -17.55 -7.65
N PRO A 169 1.72 -16.96 -6.44
CA PRO A 169 0.47 -16.68 -5.74
C PRO A 169 -0.57 -15.94 -6.58
N ILE A 170 -0.17 -14.94 -7.35
CA ILE A 170 -1.07 -14.13 -8.19
C ILE A 170 -1.72 -14.99 -9.26
N ALA A 171 -0.93 -15.73 -10.04
CA ALA A 171 -1.49 -16.62 -11.05
C ALA A 171 -2.42 -17.68 -10.42
N ARG A 172 -2.05 -18.22 -9.25
CA ARG A 172 -2.88 -19.19 -8.53
C ARG A 172 -4.17 -18.58 -8.00
N SER A 173 -4.13 -17.31 -7.60
CA SER A 173 -5.30 -16.57 -7.12
C SER A 173 -6.32 -16.32 -8.22
N VAL A 174 -5.84 -16.01 -9.43
CA VAL A 174 -6.72 -15.68 -10.56
C VAL A 174 -7.33 -16.92 -11.21
N TYR A 175 -6.60 -18.03 -11.28
CA TYR A 175 -6.98 -19.15 -12.15
C TYR A 175 -7.49 -20.40 -11.42
N THR A 176 -7.58 -20.40 -10.08
CA THR A 176 -7.56 -21.66 -9.31
C THR A 176 -8.26 -21.54 -7.96
N ASP A 177 -9.17 -22.48 -7.65
CA ASP A 177 -9.98 -22.44 -6.43
C ASP A 177 -9.20 -22.81 -5.15
N THR A 178 -8.04 -23.46 -5.32
CA THR A 178 -7.16 -23.88 -4.21
C THR A 178 -6.04 -22.89 -3.93
N GLY A 179 -5.92 -21.85 -4.75
CA GLY A 179 -4.93 -20.79 -4.61
C GLY A 179 -5.28 -19.80 -3.50
N PRO A 180 -4.32 -18.93 -3.12
CA PRO A 180 -4.58 -17.82 -2.23
C PRO A 180 -5.59 -16.83 -2.83
N THR A 181 -6.28 -16.04 -2.00
CA THR A 181 -7.14 -14.96 -2.51
C THR A 181 -6.31 -13.75 -2.94
N LEU A 182 -6.85 -12.82 -3.74
CA LEU A 182 -6.10 -11.61 -4.16
C LEU A 182 -5.71 -10.69 -3.00
N HIS A 183 -6.30 -10.91 -1.82
CA HIS A 183 -6.00 -10.17 -0.59
C HIS A 183 -5.16 -10.99 0.40
N ASP A 184 -4.67 -12.16 -0.03
CA ASP A 184 -3.80 -13.00 0.77
C ASP A 184 -2.39 -12.40 0.88
N TRP A 185 -1.74 -12.62 2.01
CA TRP A 185 -0.40 -12.08 2.28
C TRP A 185 0.64 -12.55 1.26
N THR A 186 0.49 -13.74 0.68
CA THR A 186 1.39 -14.28 -0.34
C THR A 186 1.28 -13.51 -1.66
N VAL A 187 0.06 -13.10 -2.02
CA VAL A 187 -0.17 -12.20 -3.17
C VAL A 187 0.41 -10.82 -2.88
N GLY A 188 0.18 -10.28 -1.69
CA GLY A 188 0.76 -9.00 -1.28
C GLY A 188 2.29 -9.01 -1.33
N ALA A 189 2.92 -10.08 -0.85
CA ALA A 189 4.37 -10.23 -0.89
C ALA A 189 4.90 -10.21 -2.33
N GLN A 190 4.26 -10.98 -3.22
CA GLN A 190 4.60 -10.98 -4.65
C GLN A 190 4.43 -9.59 -5.28
N GLN A 191 3.38 -8.84 -4.93
CA GLN A 191 3.16 -7.48 -5.43
C GLN A 191 4.25 -6.51 -4.95
N HIS A 192 4.59 -6.52 -3.67
CA HIS A 192 5.64 -5.66 -3.12
C HIS A 192 7.01 -5.95 -3.75
N TYR A 193 7.38 -7.22 -3.91
CA TYR A 193 8.63 -7.59 -4.56
C TYR A 193 8.68 -7.20 -6.03
N SER A 194 7.57 -7.36 -6.76
CA SER A 194 7.44 -6.89 -8.13
C SER A 194 7.56 -5.37 -8.21
N PHE A 195 6.94 -4.65 -7.27
CA PHE A 195 7.06 -3.20 -7.19
C PHE A 195 8.49 -2.74 -6.91
N LEU A 196 9.17 -3.31 -5.91
CA LEU A 196 10.56 -2.98 -5.61
C LEU A 196 11.48 -3.26 -6.80
N HIS A 197 11.22 -4.34 -7.55
CA HIS A 197 11.93 -4.63 -8.79
C HIS A 197 11.74 -3.52 -9.84
N HIS A 198 10.50 -3.09 -10.10
CA HIS A 198 10.23 -2.04 -11.08
C HIS A 198 10.69 -0.66 -10.61
N LEU A 199 10.62 -0.38 -9.31
CA LEU A 199 11.16 0.83 -8.68
C LEU A 199 12.69 0.92 -8.90
N GLU A 200 13.40 -0.19 -8.72
CA GLU A 200 14.84 -0.29 -8.97
C GLU A 200 15.20 -0.02 -10.44
N HIS A 201 14.39 -0.53 -11.38
CA HIS A 201 14.65 -0.41 -12.81
C HIS A 201 14.05 0.86 -13.44
N ASN A 202 13.47 1.75 -12.63
CA ASN A 202 12.77 2.95 -13.10
C ASN A 202 11.68 2.64 -14.14
N ASP A 203 10.94 1.54 -13.93
CA ASP A 203 9.90 1.03 -14.83
C ASP A 203 8.51 1.07 -14.18
N LEU A 204 8.27 2.09 -13.35
CA LEU A 204 6.99 2.29 -12.67
C LEU A 204 5.85 2.67 -13.62
N GLY A 205 6.15 3.01 -14.88
CA GLY A 205 5.14 3.33 -15.90
C GLY A 205 4.12 2.21 -16.12
N ARG A 206 4.48 0.96 -15.81
CA ARG A 206 3.61 -0.22 -15.93
C ARG A 206 2.43 -0.24 -14.96
N TYR A 207 2.53 0.48 -13.85
CA TYR A 207 1.45 0.60 -12.87
C TYR A 207 0.51 1.77 -13.19
N LYS A 208 0.91 2.65 -14.11
CA LYS A 208 0.25 3.95 -14.31
C LYS A 208 -0.88 3.86 -15.33
N PHE A 209 -1.95 4.58 -15.03
CA PHE A 209 -3.07 4.82 -15.93
C PHE A 209 -3.59 6.26 -15.72
N PRO A 210 -4.40 6.83 -16.62
CA PRO A 210 -4.82 8.23 -16.48
C PRO A 210 -5.75 8.42 -15.27
N MET A 211 -6.94 7.84 -15.35
CA MET A 211 -7.99 7.88 -14.33
C MET A 211 -8.90 6.66 -14.53
N TRP A 212 -9.50 6.18 -13.44
CA TRP A 212 -10.58 5.19 -13.47
C TRP A 212 -11.79 5.78 -12.76
N VAL A 213 -12.82 6.13 -13.54
CA VAL A 213 -14.07 6.73 -13.04
C VAL A 213 -15.05 5.63 -12.68
N ASP A 214 -15.66 5.74 -11.49
CA ASP A 214 -16.71 4.87 -10.96
C ASP A 214 -16.39 3.37 -11.11
N PRO A 215 -15.27 2.89 -10.52
CA PRO A 215 -14.91 1.49 -10.58
C PRO A 215 -16.00 0.62 -9.97
N THR A 216 -16.20 -0.57 -10.56
CA THR A 216 -17.19 -1.54 -10.07
C THR A 216 -16.75 -2.21 -8.78
N GLU A 217 -15.45 -2.33 -8.57
CA GLU A 217 -14.81 -2.87 -7.38
C GLU A 217 -14.57 -1.76 -6.34
N PRO A 218 -14.44 -2.08 -5.04
CA PRO A 218 -14.11 -1.10 -4.01
C PRO A 218 -12.87 -0.27 -4.36
N THR A 219 -12.91 1.03 -4.09
CA THR A 219 -11.72 1.89 -4.19
C THR A 219 -10.87 1.78 -2.92
N SER A 220 -9.58 2.09 -3.04
CA SER A 220 -8.70 2.14 -1.87
C SER A 220 -9.16 3.26 -0.95
N GLU A 221 -9.43 2.90 0.31
CA GLU A 221 -9.68 3.87 1.36
C GLU A 221 -8.37 4.50 1.87
N ASN A 222 -7.25 3.82 1.65
CA ASN A 222 -6.00 4.02 2.39
C ASN A 222 -5.20 5.25 1.96
N PHE A 223 -5.44 5.75 0.76
CA PHE A 223 -4.86 7.01 0.32
C PHE A 223 -5.77 7.72 -0.67
N GLY A 224 -6.25 8.91 -0.31
CA GLY A 224 -7.06 9.71 -1.21
C GLY A 224 -7.44 11.08 -0.67
N CYS A 225 -8.23 11.80 -1.46
CA CYS A 225 -8.50 13.22 -1.32
C CYS A 225 -10.00 13.53 -1.45
N PHE A 226 -10.53 14.38 -0.58
CA PHE A 226 -11.94 14.79 -0.57
C PHE A 226 -12.11 16.21 -0.01
N TRP A 227 -13.28 16.84 -0.23
CA TRP A 227 -13.60 18.13 0.39
C TRP A 227 -14.22 17.94 1.78
N GLY A 228 -14.02 18.88 2.69
CA GLY A 228 -14.65 18.85 4.01
C GLY A 228 -16.18 18.74 3.97
N ASN A 229 -16.81 19.30 2.94
CA ASN A 229 -18.25 19.17 2.70
C ASN A 229 -18.67 17.70 2.47
N ASP A 230 -17.79 16.89 1.87
CA ASP A 230 -18.01 15.48 1.53
C ASP A 230 -17.63 14.55 2.70
N ALA A 231 -17.05 15.09 3.77
CA ALA A 231 -16.39 14.32 4.82
C ALA A 231 -17.33 13.32 5.52
N VAL A 232 -18.56 13.73 5.84
CA VAL A 232 -19.52 12.86 6.52
C VAL A 232 -19.94 11.68 5.63
N ASP A 233 -20.11 11.92 4.34
CA ASP A 233 -20.50 10.91 3.36
C ASP A 233 -19.37 9.91 3.09
N VAL A 234 -18.15 10.42 2.87
CA VAL A 234 -16.95 9.58 2.77
C VAL A 234 -16.83 8.70 4.02
N HIS A 235 -16.94 9.29 5.21
CA HIS A 235 -16.85 8.54 6.46
C HIS A 235 -17.90 7.42 6.59
N SER A 236 -19.15 7.73 6.24
CA SER A 236 -20.26 6.77 6.28
C SER A 236 -19.94 5.55 5.41
N ILE A 237 -19.42 5.79 4.21
CA ILE A 237 -19.02 4.73 3.28
C ILE A 237 -17.90 3.89 3.91
N LEU A 238 -16.78 4.50 4.32
CA LEU A 238 -15.64 3.78 4.90
C LEU A 238 -16.04 2.93 6.12
N ARG A 239 -16.89 3.46 7.01
CA ARG A 239 -17.31 2.75 8.22
C ARG A 239 -18.25 1.57 7.95
N ASN A 240 -19.14 1.69 6.97
CA ASN A 240 -20.13 0.66 6.63
C ASN A 240 -19.51 -0.54 5.88
N HIS A 241 -18.25 -0.46 5.46
CA HIS A 241 -17.53 -1.52 4.73
C HIS A 241 -16.92 -2.64 5.58
N LYS A 242 -17.32 -2.78 6.85
CA LYS A 242 -16.97 -3.93 7.71
C LYS A 242 -17.74 -5.23 7.38
N GLY A 243 -18.53 -5.27 6.30
CA GLY A 243 -19.32 -6.43 5.87
C GLY A 243 -19.04 -6.87 4.42
N ALA A 244 -19.37 -8.12 4.11
CA ALA A 244 -19.16 -8.79 2.81
C ALA A 244 -19.97 -8.24 1.62
N SER A 245 -20.56 -7.04 1.73
CA SER A 245 -21.20 -6.35 0.60
C SER A 245 -20.20 -5.39 -0.04
N HIS A 246 -19.81 -5.71 -1.27
CA HIS A 246 -18.60 -5.23 -1.95
C HIS A 246 -18.78 -3.95 -2.78
N ASN A 247 -19.83 -3.18 -2.54
CA ASN A 247 -20.13 -1.97 -3.33
C ASN A 247 -20.23 -0.76 -2.41
N TRP A 248 -19.52 0.31 -2.76
CA TRP A 248 -19.71 1.61 -2.12
C TRP A 248 -21.13 2.11 -2.46
N HIS A 249 -21.92 2.42 -1.44
CA HIS A 249 -23.27 2.96 -1.57
C HIS A 249 -23.45 4.14 -0.63
N MET A 250 -24.05 5.21 -1.13
CA MET A 250 -24.50 6.35 -0.35
C MET A 250 -25.70 5.95 0.54
N ALA A 251 -26.06 6.81 1.50
CA ALA A 251 -27.17 6.55 2.42
C ALA A 251 -28.53 6.37 1.73
N ASP A 252 -28.70 6.94 0.54
CA ASP A 252 -29.89 6.82 -0.31
C ASP A 252 -29.86 5.58 -1.25
N GLY A 253 -28.82 4.76 -1.17
CA GLY A 253 -28.61 3.57 -1.98
C GLY A 253 -27.95 3.82 -3.35
N SER A 254 -27.73 5.08 -3.73
CA SER A 254 -26.99 5.42 -4.95
C SER A 254 -25.52 5.01 -4.84
N ARG A 255 -24.85 4.81 -5.98
CA ARG A 255 -23.39 4.60 -5.99
C ARG A 255 -22.69 5.95 -5.88
N PRO A 256 -21.68 6.10 -5.02
CA PRO A 256 -20.92 7.34 -4.96
C PRO A 256 -20.12 7.52 -6.24
N HIS A 257 -20.00 8.77 -6.67
CA HIS A 257 -19.13 9.13 -7.78
C HIS A 257 -17.69 9.22 -7.29
N VAL A 258 -16.82 8.29 -7.69
CA VAL A 258 -15.43 8.19 -7.19
C VAL A 258 -14.48 8.02 -8.36
N ILE A 259 -13.31 8.65 -8.28
CA ILE A 259 -12.24 8.50 -9.28
C ILE A 259 -11.02 7.87 -8.61
N ILE A 260 -10.37 6.92 -9.28
CA ILE A 260 -8.99 6.53 -8.97
C ILE A 260 -8.06 7.30 -9.90
N ASP A 261 -7.12 8.06 -9.35
CA ASP A 261 -6.05 8.73 -10.10
C ASP A 261 -4.86 7.78 -10.26
N GLY A 262 -4.53 7.42 -11.50
CA GLY A 262 -3.50 6.42 -11.79
C GLY A 262 -2.09 6.97 -12.01
N LYS A 263 -1.87 8.29 -11.89
CA LYS A 263 -0.66 8.96 -12.40
C LYS A 263 0.54 8.92 -11.44
N GLY A 264 0.27 8.91 -10.13
CA GLY A 264 1.27 8.80 -9.07
C GLY A 264 1.00 7.60 -8.19
N LEU A 265 2.06 6.94 -7.72
CA LEU A 265 1.95 5.67 -7.01
C LEU A 265 2.11 5.81 -5.49
N ALA A 266 1.45 4.90 -4.78
CA ALA A 266 1.70 4.61 -3.38
C ALA A 266 1.76 3.10 -3.16
N SER A 267 2.41 2.65 -2.09
CA SER A 267 2.40 1.24 -1.68
C SER A 267 1.86 1.12 -0.28
N HIS A 268 0.82 0.30 -0.12
CA HIS A 268 0.21 -0.03 1.16
C HIS A 268 0.76 -1.37 1.64
N TYR A 269 1.26 -1.44 2.86
CA TYR A 269 1.99 -2.61 3.35
C TYR A 269 1.07 -3.79 3.63
N SER A 270 0.05 -3.61 4.47
CA SER A 270 -0.88 -4.70 4.74
C SER A 270 -2.00 -4.72 3.70
N ALA A 271 -2.41 -5.88 3.20
CA ALA A 271 -3.65 -5.94 2.42
C ALA A 271 -4.85 -5.83 3.38
N ARG A 272 -6.06 -5.70 2.84
CA ARG A 272 -7.31 -5.66 3.61
C ARG A 272 -7.52 -6.80 4.64
N GLN A 273 -6.85 -7.95 4.48
CA GLN A 273 -6.89 -9.06 5.45
C GLN A 273 -5.85 -8.94 6.59
N GLY A 274 -5.06 -7.86 6.62
CA GLY A 274 -4.01 -7.60 7.59
C GLY A 274 -2.61 -7.96 7.09
N ALA A 275 -1.59 -7.70 7.92
CA ALA A 275 -0.19 -7.94 7.59
C ALA A 275 0.16 -9.44 7.55
N ALA A 276 -0.50 -10.28 8.37
CA ALA A 276 -0.34 -11.74 8.41
C ALA A 276 1.11 -12.19 8.16
N GLY A 277 1.38 -12.99 7.13
CA GLY A 277 2.72 -13.50 6.82
C GLY A 277 3.70 -12.48 6.25
N LEU A 278 3.28 -11.26 5.90
CA LEU A 278 4.19 -10.20 5.43
C LEU A 278 5.20 -9.79 6.50
N ASP A 279 4.80 -9.77 7.78
CA ASP A 279 5.68 -9.40 8.89
C ASP A 279 6.84 -10.39 9.09
N ALA A 280 6.66 -11.64 8.65
CA ALA A 280 7.70 -12.65 8.65
C ALA A 280 8.65 -12.54 7.44
N THR A 281 8.43 -11.59 6.52
CA THR A 281 9.33 -11.33 5.38
C THR A 281 10.35 -10.24 5.71
N ASP A 282 11.32 -10.02 4.82
CA ASP A 282 12.23 -8.87 4.90
C ASP A 282 11.68 -7.56 4.28
N LEU A 283 10.41 -7.52 3.82
CA LEU A 283 9.85 -6.40 3.04
C LEU A 283 9.94 -5.05 3.77
N LEU A 284 9.51 -4.98 5.02
CA LEU A 284 9.57 -3.74 5.78
C LEU A 284 11.02 -3.26 5.96
N THR A 285 11.97 -4.20 6.08
CA THR A 285 13.40 -3.88 6.12
C THR A 285 13.87 -3.30 4.77
N ARG A 286 13.38 -3.82 3.64
CA ARG A 286 13.67 -3.27 2.30
C ARG A 286 13.10 -1.87 2.12
N TYR A 287 11.85 -1.61 2.50
CA TYR A 287 11.28 -0.26 2.44
C TYR A 287 12.08 0.73 3.30
N ARG A 288 12.49 0.34 4.51
CA ARG A 288 13.39 1.16 5.34
C ARG A 288 14.74 1.42 4.67
N ALA A 289 15.35 0.41 4.06
CA ALA A 289 16.61 0.56 3.34
C ALA A 289 16.47 1.50 2.12
N TYR A 290 15.37 1.42 1.38
CA TYR A 290 15.05 2.35 0.29
C TYR A 290 14.93 3.78 0.82
N ALA A 291 14.14 3.99 1.88
CA ALA A 291 13.95 5.30 2.48
C ALA A 291 15.29 5.90 2.95
N GLN A 292 16.14 5.11 3.62
CA GLN A 292 17.48 5.54 4.04
C GLN A 292 18.39 5.92 2.88
N GLU A 293 18.32 5.20 1.75
CA GLU A 293 19.17 5.46 0.59
C GLU A 293 18.67 6.65 -0.24
N LYS A 294 17.35 6.82 -0.39
CA LYS A 294 16.74 7.71 -1.40
C LYS A 294 15.97 8.90 -0.84
N VAL A 295 15.47 8.82 0.39
CA VAL A 295 14.48 9.78 0.92
C VAL A 295 15.01 10.53 2.14
N CYS A 296 15.52 9.79 3.14
CA CYS A 296 16.07 10.36 4.35
C CYS A 296 17.36 11.11 3.99
N LEU A 297 17.30 12.44 4.01
CA LEU A 297 18.49 13.27 3.96
C LEU A 297 19.37 12.90 5.17
N GLN A 298 20.63 12.54 4.93
CA GLN A 298 21.60 12.51 6.01
C GLN A 298 21.73 13.95 6.51
N THR A 299 21.10 14.26 7.63
CA THR A 299 21.43 15.46 8.40
C THR A 299 22.87 15.30 8.88
N GLU A 300 23.81 15.94 8.19
CA GLU A 300 25.15 16.24 8.72
C GLU A 300 25.07 17.23 9.88
#